data_AF-A0A972RXZ0-F1
#
_entry.id   AF-A0A972RXZ0-F1
#
_cell.length_a   1.000
_cell.length_b   1.000
_cell.length_c   1.000
_cell.angle_alpha   90.00
_cell.angle_beta   90.00
_cell.angle_gamma   90.00
#
_symmetry.space_group_name_H-M   'P 1'
#
loop_
_entity.id
_entity.type
_entity.pdbx_description
1 polymer ?
#
loop_
_entity_poly.entity_id
_entity_poly.type
_entity_poly.pdbx_seq_one_letter_code
_entity_poly.pdbx_strand_id
1 'polypeptide(L)'
;MKIETKTIYRCEHCNKIYLRKHACEKHEIMCSKNPKNYRPCFDCQHLGKRNIDVFLGNHFDGSESYKNVDLLFCKEKNTFLYTPKNEIKENWYDLGDETNEPMPKKCDKFKPYDIFDD
;
A
#
# COMPACT_ATOMS: atom_id res chain seq x y z
N MET A 1 -0.39 43.97 -7.36
CA MET A 1 -0.16 42.53 -7.17
C MET A 1 0.20 42.31 -5.70
N LYS A 2 -0.54 41.49 -4.95
CA LYS A 2 -0.20 41.14 -3.56
C LYS A 2 0.63 39.85 -3.58
N ILE A 3 1.81 39.88 -2.98
CA ILE A 3 2.67 38.71 -2.82
C ILE A 3 2.45 38.19 -1.40
N GLU A 4 1.98 36.95 -1.27
CA GLU A 4 1.87 36.25 0.01
C GLU A 4 2.99 35.23 0.15
N THR A 5 3.81 35.37 1.20
CA THR A 5 4.81 34.37 1.58
C THR A 5 4.18 33.37 2.55
N LYS A 6 4.12 32.09 2.15
CA LYS A 6 3.63 30.99 3.00
C LYS A 6 4.75 29.99 3.28
N THR A 7 4.79 29.50 4.51
CA THR A 7 5.70 28.42 4.92
C THR A 7 5.31 27.14 4.19
N ILE A 8 6.29 26.51 3.55
CA ILE A 8 6.16 25.18 2.96
C ILE A 8 6.79 24.14 3.87
N TYR A 9 6.23 22.93 3.86
CA TYR A 9 6.72 21.78 4.60
C TYR A 9 7.17 20.71 3.62
N ARG A 10 8.26 19.99 3.93
CA ARG A 10 8.81 18.96 3.06
C ARG A 10 8.93 17.65 3.83
N CYS A 11 8.45 16.57 3.22
CA CYS A 11 8.63 15.23 3.77
C CYS A 11 10.11 14.87 3.80
N GLU A 12 10.63 14.49 4.96
CA GLU A 12 12.05 14.14 5.14
C GLU A 12 12.49 12.92 4.33
N HIS A 13 11.54 12.05 3.92
CA HIS A 13 11.85 10.80 3.23
C HIS A 13 11.74 10.87 1.69
N CYS A 14 10.84 11.72 1.17
CA CYS A 14 10.59 11.80 -0.27
C CYS A 14 10.69 13.21 -0.86
N ASN A 15 10.96 14.21 -0.03
CA ASN A 15 11.05 15.63 -0.39
C ASN A 15 9.77 16.23 -1.00
N LYS A 16 8.63 15.53 -0.92
CA LYS A 16 7.34 16.05 -1.39
C LYS A 16 6.93 17.26 -0.56
N ILE A 17 6.45 18.30 -1.25
CA ILE A 17 6.06 19.59 -0.66
C ILE A 17 4.60 19.55 -0.22
N TYR A 18 4.35 20.16 0.94
CA TYR A 18 3.03 20.33 1.55
C TYR A 18 2.84 21.79 2.00
N LEU A 19 1.62 22.30 1.86
CA LEU A 19 1.25 23.65 2.31
C LEU A 19 0.80 23.67 3.79
N ARG A 20 0.56 22.51 4.39
CA ARG A 20 0.10 22.37 5.77
C ARG A 20 1.00 21.39 6.52
N LYS A 21 1.43 21.75 7.74
CA LYS A 21 2.32 20.92 8.57
C LYS A 21 1.74 19.53 8.84
N HIS A 22 0.50 19.46 9.34
CA HIS A 22 -0.15 18.19 9.68
C HIS A 22 -0.29 17.25 8.47
N ALA A 23 -0.39 17.78 7.24
CA ALA A 23 -0.47 16.97 6.04
C ALA A 23 0.90 16.35 5.69
N CYS A 24 1.98 17.09 5.96
CA CYS A 24 3.35 16.60 5.84
C CYS A 24 3.62 15.48 6.86
N GLU A 25 3.32 15.73 8.14
CA GLU A 25 3.51 14.76 9.23
C GLU A 25 2.72 13.47 8.99
N LYS A 26 1.43 13.58 8.61
CA LYS A 26 0.62 12.41 8.24
C LYS A 26 1.23 11.64 7.08
N HIS A 27 1.77 12.33 6.09
CA HIS A 27 2.40 11.68 4.95
C HIS A 27 3.69 10.97 5.35
N GLU A 28 4.55 11.56 6.17
CA GLU A 28 5.83 10.97 6.59
C GLU A 28 5.64 9.59 7.24
N ILE A 29 4.62 9.45 8.10
CA ILE A 29 4.27 8.20 8.76
C ILE A 29 3.97 7.09 7.75
N MET A 30 3.27 7.41 6.65
CA MET A 30 2.85 6.45 5.60
C MET A 30 3.69 6.54 4.31
N CYS A 31 4.81 7.26 4.34
CA CYS A 31 5.61 7.52 3.15
C CYS A 31 6.26 6.21 2.69
N SER A 32 6.17 5.90 1.40
CA SER A 32 6.77 4.70 0.83
C SER A 32 8.30 4.71 0.89
N LYS A 33 8.91 5.90 0.95
CA LYS A 33 10.36 6.07 1.11
C LYS A 33 10.80 6.12 2.58
N ASN A 34 9.87 6.08 3.53
CA ASN A 34 10.23 5.98 4.94
C ASN A 34 10.82 4.58 5.19
N PRO A 35 12.07 4.46 5.69
CA PRO A 35 12.69 3.16 5.96
C PRO A 35 11.87 2.25 6.90
N LYS A 36 11.04 2.83 7.79
CA LYS A 36 10.14 2.06 8.66
C LYS A 36 9.02 1.33 7.88
N ASN A 37 8.66 1.87 6.71
CA ASN A 37 7.64 1.33 5.83
C ASN A 37 8.22 0.46 4.71
N TYR A 38 9.54 0.34 4.63
CA TYR A 38 10.15 -0.58 3.69
C TYR A 38 9.76 -2.03 4.03
N ARG A 39 9.53 -2.83 2.99
CA ARG A 39 9.23 -4.26 3.07
C ARG A 39 9.98 -4.96 1.94
N PRO A 40 10.72 -6.06 2.21
CA PRO A 40 11.46 -6.79 1.18
C PRO A 40 10.57 -7.25 0.01
N CYS A 41 9.27 -7.48 0.28
CA CYS A 41 8.33 -7.90 -0.74
C CYS A 41 8.22 -6.93 -1.93
N PHE A 42 8.48 -5.63 -1.75
CA PHE A 42 8.42 -4.67 -2.87
C PHE A 42 9.42 -4.98 -3.98
N ASP A 43 10.54 -5.61 -3.65
CA ASP A 43 11.62 -5.96 -4.58
C ASP A 43 11.67 -7.48 -4.84
N CYS A 44 10.59 -8.19 -4.49
CA CYS A 44 10.53 -9.65 -4.58
C CYS A 44 9.88 -10.10 -5.89
N GLN A 45 10.50 -11.03 -6.60
CA GLN A 45 9.93 -11.66 -7.81
C GLN A 45 8.63 -12.46 -7.55
N HIS A 46 8.39 -12.88 -6.30
CA HIS A 46 7.18 -13.60 -5.95
C HIS A 46 5.97 -12.65 -5.79
N LEU A 47 6.19 -11.34 -5.71
CA LEU A 47 5.11 -10.36 -5.59
C LEU A 47 4.52 -10.07 -6.97
N GLY A 48 3.23 -10.31 -7.12
CA GLY A 48 2.45 -9.92 -8.29
C GLY A 48 1.20 -9.16 -7.91
N LYS A 49 0.33 -8.94 -8.89
CA LYS A 49 -1.05 -8.51 -8.68
C LYS A 49 -1.99 -9.64 -9.07
N ARG A 50 -3.09 -9.77 -8.35
CA ARG A 50 -4.21 -10.65 -8.71
C ARG A 50 -5.51 -9.86 -8.55
N ASN A 51 -6.37 -10.01 -9.53
CA ASN A 51 -7.67 -9.39 -9.58
C ASN A 51 -8.68 -10.23 -8.77
N ILE A 52 -9.50 -9.59 -7.94
CA ILE A 52 -10.51 -10.23 -7.12
C ILE A 52 -11.74 -9.33 -6.96
N ASP A 53 -12.93 -9.93 -6.89
CA ASP A 53 -14.16 -9.23 -6.54
C ASP A 53 -14.32 -9.20 -5.02
N VAL A 54 -14.33 -8.00 -4.46
CA VAL A 54 -14.50 -7.79 -3.02
C VAL A 54 -15.93 -7.34 -2.74
N PHE A 55 -16.57 -8.03 -1.80
CA PHE A 55 -17.89 -7.66 -1.31
C PHE A 55 -17.82 -6.36 -0.49
N LEU A 56 -18.67 -5.39 -0.82
CA LEU A 56 -18.75 -4.09 -0.15
C LEU A 56 -19.94 -3.97 0.81
N GLY A 57 -20.83 -4.97 0.84
CA GLY A 57 -22.08 -4.92 1.58
C GLY A 57 -23.30 -4.97 0.66
N ASN A 58 -24.47 -4.76 1.24
CA ASN A 58 -25.74 -4.76 0.51
C ASN A 58 -26.19 -3.34 0.19
N HIS A 59 -26.75 -3.17 -1.00
CA HIS A 59 -27.52 -1.98 -1.37
C HIS A 59 -28.85 -1.92 -0.60
N PHE A 60 -29.51 -0.76 -0.66
CA PHE A 60 -30.79 -0.53 0.03
C PHE A 60 -31.90 -1.48 -0.45
N ASP A 61 -31.85 -1.92 -1.70
CA ASP A 61 -32.79 -2.89 -2.30
C ASP A 61 -32.46 -4.35 -1.95
N GLY A 62 -31.43 -4.58 -1.12
CA GLY A 62 -30.99 -5.92 -0.72
C GLY A 62 -30.06 -6.60 -1.73
N SER A 63 -29.75 -5.96 -2.86
CA SER A 63 -28.77 -6.51 -3.80
C SER A 63 -27.34 -6.41 -3.24
N GLU A 64 -26.51 -7.41 -3.52
CA GLU A 64 -25.12 -7.42 -3.08
C GLU A 64 -24.26 -6.48 -3.95
N SER A 65 -23.37 -5.73 -3.30
CA SER A 65 -22.44 -4.82 -3.95
C SER A 65 -21.05 -5.43 -3.97
N TYR A 66 -20.46 -5.55 -5.16
CA TYR A 66 -19.10 -6.04 -5.33
C TYR A 66 -18.25 -5.01 -6.05
N LYS A 67 -16.95 -5.03 -5.76
CA LYS A 67 -15.95 -4.21 -6.46
C LYS A 67 -14.77 -5.07 -6.88
N ASN A 68 -14.53 -5.06 -8.18
CA ASN A 68 -13.35 -5.63 -8.77
C ASN A 68 -12.10 -4.80 -8.45
N VAL A 69 -11.09 -5.41 -7.82
CA VAL A 69 -9.86 -4.72 -7.41
C VAL A 69 -8.61 -5.57 -7.68
N ASP A 70 -7.52 -4.91 -8.05
CA ASP A 70 -6.20 -5.53 -8.13
C ASP A 70 -5.48 -5.41 -6.79
N LEU A 71 -5.24 -6.55 -6.15
CA LEU A 71 -4.51 -6.64 -4.89
C LEU A 71 -3.13 -7.26 -5.10
N LEU A 72 -2.20 -6.94 -4.20
CA LEU A 72 -0.88 -7.56 -4.23
C LEU A 72 -1.01 -9.01 -3.76
N PHE A 73 -0.32 -9.91 -4.44
CA PHE A 73 -0.40 -11.34 -4.19
C PHE A 73 1.00 -11.95 -4.16
N CYS A 74 1.29 -12.73 -3.12
CA CYS A 74 2.52 -13.48 -3.00
C CYS A 74 2.32 -14.88 -3.60
N LYS A 75 2.94 -15.13 -4.75
CA LYS A 75 2.82 -16.42 -5.45
C LYS A 75 3.36 -17.60 -4.65
N GLU A 76 4.46 -17.39 -3.92
CA GLU A 76 5.12 -18.44 -3.12
C GLU A 76 4.30 -18.85 -1.89
N LYS A 77 3.59 -17.90 -1.27
CA LYS A 77 2.74 -18.15 -0.09
C LYS A 77 1.29 -18.41 -0.45
N ASN A 78 0.90 -18.20 -1.71
CA ASN A 78 -0.48 -18.26 -2.18
C ASN A 78 -1.44 -17.42 -1.31
N THR A 79 -1.09 -16.16 -1.02
CA THR A 79 -1.88 -15.26 -0.16
C THR A 79 -1.82 -13.82 -0.67
N PHE A 80 -2.87 -13.03 -0.41
CA PHE A 80 -2.86 -11.60 -0.68
C PHE A 80 -2.07 -10.86 0.41
N LEU A 81 -1.42 -9.77 0.00
CA LEU A 81 -0.66 -8.91 0.89
C LEU A 81 -1.14 -7.47 0.80
N TYR A 82 -1.18 -6.76 1.92
CA TYR A 82 -1.41 -5.31 1.94
C TYR A 82 -0.18 -4.55 2.41
N THR A 83 0.00 -3.36 1.84
CA THR A 83 1.17 -2.50 2.11
C THR A 83 1.12 -1.88 3.49
N PRO A 84 2.27 -1.42 4.05
CA PRO A 84 2.28 -0.71 5.33
C PRO A 84 1.43 0.56 5.33
N LYS A 85 1.26 1.19 4.18
CA LYS A 85 0.34 2.33 4.02
C LYS A 85 -1.11 1.92 4.29
N ASN A 86 -1.53 0.73 3.86
CA ASN A 86 -2.88 0.24 4.11
C ASN A 86 -3.02 -0.24 5.56
N GLU A 87 -1.97 -0.84 6.13
CA GLU A 87 -1.89 -1.20 7.55
C GLU A 87 -2.08 0.03 8.46
N ILE A 88 -1.30 1.08 8.26
CA ILE A 88 -1.36 2.32 9.06
C ILE A 88 -2.71 3.03 8.93
N LYS A 89 -3.38 2.88 7.78
CA LYS A 89 -4.68 3.51 7.51
C LYS A 89 -5.86 2.64 7.92
N GLU A 90 -5.62 1.41 8.34
CA GLU A 90 -6.67 0.42 8.60
C GLU A 90 -7.60 0.25 7.39
N ASN A 91 -7.01 0.26 6.19
CA ASN A 91 -7.72 0.24 4.92
C ASN A 91 -7.23 -0.93 4.05
N TRP A 92 -7.30 -2.14 4.60
CA TRP A 92 -7.18 -3.39 3.86
C TRP A 92 -8.57 -3.98 3.60
N TYR A 93 -8.66 -4.86 2.60
CA TYR A 93 -9.90 -5.54 2.26
C TYR A 93 -10.04 -6.82 3.08
N ASP A 94 -11.23 -7.07 3.59
CA ASP A 94 -11.67 -8.39 4.00
C ASP A 94 -12.04 -9.17 2.72
N LEU A 95 -11.43 -10.34 2.52
CA LEU A 95 -11.59 -11.16 1.32
C LEU A 95 -12.41 -12.42 1.59
N GLY A 96 -13.06 -12.53 2.76
CA GLY A 96 -13.86 -13.70 3.13
C GLY A 96 -12.99 -14.94 3.31
N ASP A 97 -13.12 -15.90 2.39
CA ASP A 97 -12.39 -17.17 2.44
C ASP A 97 -10.90 -17.04 2.08
N GLU A 98 -10.53 -15.99 1.36
CA GLU A 98 -9.15 -15.70 0.99
C GLU A 98 -8.45 -14.88 2.10
N THR A 99 -7.14 -15.11 2.28
CA THR A 99 -6.36 -14.37 3.29
C THR A 99 -5.73 -13.12 2.69
N ASN A 100 -5.76 -12.03 3.45
CA ASN A 100 -5.10 -10.76 3.12
C ASN A 100 -4.23 -10.32 4.30
N GLU A 101 -2.92 -10.54 4.21
CA GLU A 101 -1.99 -10.37 5.32
C GLU A 101 -1.13 -9.10 5.19
N PRO A 102 -0.64 -8.53 6.30
CA PRO A 102 0.30 -7.42 6.22
C PRO A 102 1.61 -7.89 5.56
N MET A 103 2.15 -7.07 4.65
CA MET A 103 3.48 -7.31 4.12
C MET A 103 4.51 -7.44 5.27
N PRO A 104 5.25 -8.56 5.36
CA PRO A 104 6.08 -8.81 6.52
C PRO A 104 7.38 -7.99 6.48
N LYS A 105 7.82 -7.51 7.65
CA LYS A 105 9.07 -6.72 7.78
C LYS A 105 10.32 -7.53 7.42
N LYS A 106 10.26 -8.85 7.57
CA LYS A 106 11.28 -9.83 7.15
C LYS A 106 10.56 -10.92 6.37
N CYS A 107 11.13 -11.38 5.26
CA CYS A 107 10.51 -12.41 4.44
C CYS A 107 11.54 -13.51 4.14
N ASP A 108 11.33 -14.70 4.70
CA ASP A 108 12.23 -15.85 4.51
C ASP A 108 12.16 -16.43 3.09
N LYS A 109 11.14 -16.00 2.33
CA LYS A 109 10.87 -16.39 0.95
C LYS A 109 11.22 -15.27 -0.05
N PHE A 110 11.99 -14.28 0.38
CA PHE A 110 12.42 -13.20 -0.51
C PHE A 110 13.35 -13.75 -1.59
N LYS A 111 13.00 -13.52 -2.86
CA LYS A 111 13.91 -13.69 -3.99
C LYS A 111 13.93 -12.36 -4.77
N PRO A 112 15.10 -11.73 -4.97
CA PRO A 112 15.20 -10.52 -5.78
C PRO A 112 14.91 -10.82 -7.25
N TYR A 113 14.61 -9.79 -8.04
CA TYR A 113 14.59 -9.90 -9.50
C TYR A 113 16.02 -10.12 -10.02
N ASP A 114 16.19 -11.10 -10.90
CA ASP A 114 17.47 -11.36 -11.57
C ASP A 114 17.73 -10.19 -12.56
N ILE A 115 18.84 -9.46 -12.41
CA ILE A 115 19.14 -8.21 -13.16
C ILE A 115 19.81 -8.51 -14.52
N PHE A 116 19.72 -9.72 -15.03
CA PHE A 116 20.43 -10.11 -16.25
C PHE A 116 19.46 -10.71 -17.26
N ASP A 117 18.97 -9.86 -18.16
CA ASP A 117 18.50 -10.22 -19.50
C ASP A 117 18.58 -8.94 -20.36
N ASP A 118 19.78 -8.67 -20.89
CA ASP A 118 20.04 -7.81 -22.06
C ASP A 118 20.52 -8.72 -23.20
#